data_AF-A0A950LQ81-F1
#
_entry.id   AF-A0A950LQ81-F1
#
_cell.length_a   1.000
_cell.length_b   1.000
_cell.length_c   1.000
_cell.angle_alpha   90.00
_cell.angle_beta   90.00
_cell.angle_gamma   90.00
#
_symmetry.space_group_name_H-M   'P 1'
#
loop_
_entity.id
_entity.type
_entity.pdbx_description
1 polymer ?
#
loop_
_entity_poly.entity_id
_entity_poly.type
_entity_poly.pdbx_seq_one_letter_code
_entity_poly.pdbx_strand_id
1 'polypeptide(L)' 'MGTILAGCAGFVLGALIGAALGVGAGLIWTNLMQTSCFEGYCGMLVFFTFMPIGAMFGAVAGAVAIAWLARGLPSN' A
#
# COMPACT_ATOMS: atom_id res chain seq x y z
N MET A 1 20.89 12.15 7.67
CA MET A 1 19.55 12.47 8.21
C MET A 1 18.49 12.52 7.11
N GLY A 2 18.70 13.27 6.02
CA GLY A 2 17.68 13.50 4.96
C GLY A 2 17.15 12.23 4.26
N THR A 3 18.00 11.26 3.92
CA THR A 3 17.58 10.04 3.21
C THR A 3 16.69 9.14 4.07
N ILE A 4 16.93 9.07 5.38
CA ILE A 4 16.11 8.28 6.31
C ILE A 4 14.72 8.90 6.41
N LEU A 5 14.66 10.22 6.60
CA LEU A 5 13.39 10.94 6.66
C LEU A 5 12.60 10.81 5.35
N ALA A 6 13.26 10.91 4.21
CA ALA A 6 12.66 10.70 2.90
C ALA A 6 12.13 9.25 2.75
N GLY A 7 12.90 8.26 3.20
CA GLY A 7 12.47 6.87 3.25
C GLY A 7 11.25 6.65 4.15
N CYS A 8 11.19 7.28 5.33
CA CYS A 8 10.03 7.22 6.22
C CYS A 8 8.79 7.89 5.60
N ALA A 9 8.95 9.02 4.91
CA ALA A 9 7.85 9.65 4.18
C ALA A 9 7.36 8.75 3.04
N GLY A 10 8.29 8.14 2.30
CA GLY A 10 7.98 7.15 1.26
C GLY A 10 7.28 5.92 1.80
N PHE A 11 7.65 5.44 2.99
CA PHE A 11 6.98 4.33 3.67
C PHE A 11 5.50 4.65 3.92
N VAL A 12 5.21 5.80 4.54
CA VAL A 12 3.84 6.19 4.87
C VAL A 12 3.01 6.43 3.61
N LEU A 13 3.53 7.21 2.65
CA LEU A 13 2.82 7.48 1.39
C LEU A 13 2.60 6.20 0.58
N GLY A 14 3.64 5.36 0.50
CA GLY A 14 3.57 4.06 -0.14
C GLY A 14 2.54 3.14 0.50
N ALA A 15 2.47 3.10 1.84
CA ALA A 15 1.47 2.33 2.57
C ALA A 15 0.04 2.80 2.23
N LEU A 16 -0.20 4.11 2.20
CA LEU A 16 -1.52 4.68 1.89
C LEU A 16 -1.95 4.39 0.45
N ILE A 17 -1.06 4.60 -0.52
CA ILE A 17 -1.34 4.31 -1.93
C ILE A 17 -1.53 2.80 -2.13
N GLY A 18 -0.65 1.98 -1.56
CA GLY A 18 -0.73 0.53 -1.62
C GLY A 18 -2.00 -0.02 -0.98
N ALA A 19 -2.43 0.54 0.15
CA ALA A 19 -3.70 0.21 0.79
C ALA A 19 -4.88 0.52 -0.14
N ALA A 20 -4.91 1.71 -0.75
CA ALA A 20 -5.97 2.10 -1.68
C ALA A 20 -6.02 1.18 -2.92
N LEU A 21 -4.86 0.84 -3.49
CA LEU A 21 -4.77 -0.12 -4.60
C LEU A 21 -5.20 -1.52 -4.16
N GLY A 22 -4.83 -1.94 -2.95
CA GLY A 22 -5.27 -3.19 -2.34
C GLY A 22 -6.79 -3.26 -2.20
N VAL A 23 -7.43 -2.20 -1.71
CA VAL A 23 -8.90 -2.10 -1.67
C VAL A 23 -9.49 -2.26 -3.08
N GLY A 24 -8.97 -1.53 -4.08
CA GLY A 24 -9.43 -1.65 -5.47
C GLY A 24 -9.30 -3.07 -6.04
N ALA A 25 -8.15 -3.71 -5.84
CA ALA A 25 -7.90 -5.09 -6.27
C ALA A 25 -8.83 -6.08 -5.57
N GLY A 26 -9.06 -5.90 -4.27
CA GLY A 26 -9.97 -6.73 -3.49
C GLY A 26 -11.42 -6.59 -3.98
N LEU A 27 -11.88 -5.38 -4.30
CA LEU A 27 -13.21 -5.16 -4.86
C LEU A 27 -13.36 -5.84 -6.22
N ILE A 28 -12.35 -5.73 -7.10
CA ILE A 28 -12.34 -6.44 -8.38
C ILE A 28 -12.41 -7.96 -8.15
N TRP A 29 -11.62 -8.48 -7.21
CA TRP A 29 -11.60 -9.90 -6.87
C TRP A 29 -12.96 -10.41 -6.38
N THR A 30 -13.60 -9.70 -5.44
CA THR A 30 -14.92 -10.10 -4.91
C THR A 30 -15.99 -10.14 -5.98
N ASN A 31 -15.91 -9.25 -6.99
CA ASN A 31 -16.83 -9.23 -8.11
C ASN A 31 -16.59 -10.39 -9.09
N LEU A 32 -15.32 -10.67 -9.43
CA LEU A 32 -14.95 -11.77 -10.34
C LEU A 32 -15.27 -13.15 -9.75
N MET A 33 -14.98 -13.33 -8.46
CA MET A 33 -15.17 -14.61 -7.77
C MET A 33 -16.57 -14.77 -7.18
N GLN A 34 -17.48 -13.82 -7.43
CA GLN A 34 -18.85 -13.85 -6.89
C GLN A 34 -18.85 -14.11 -5.37
N THR A 35 -17.92 -13.49 -4.64
CA THR A 35 -17.77 -13.74 -3.20
C THR A 35 -19.02 -13.30 -2.47
N SER A 36 -19.62 -14.20 -1.69
CA SER A 36 -20.83 -13.89 -0.94
C SER A 36 -20.61 -12.69 -0.02
N CYS A 37 -21.52 -11.72 -0.10
CA CYS A 37 -21.55 -10.55 0.78
C CYS A 37 -22.45 -10.75 2.00
N PHE A 38 -22.88 -11.99 2.29
CA PHE A 38 -23.62 -12.29 3.51
C PHE A 38 -22.80 -11.84 4.73
N GLU A 39 -23.44 -11.10 5.64
CA GLU A 39 -22.82 -10.46 6.81
C GLU A 39 -21.62 -9.54 6.52
N GLY A 40 -21.41 -9.13 5.26
CA GLY A 40 -20.27 -8.28 4.88
C GLY A 40 -18.95 -9.03 4.68
N TYR A 41 -18.98 -10.37 4.52
CA TYR A 41 -17.79 -11.19 4.33
C TYR A 41 -16.92 -10.74 3.14
N CYS A 42 -17.55 -10.30 2.05
CA CYS A 42 -16.85 -9.71 0.92
C CYS A 42 -16.05 -8.45 1.31
N GLY A 43 -16.60 -7.58 2.16
CA GLY A 43 -15.91 -6.41 2.70
C GLY A 43 -14.78 -6.79 3.66
N MET A 44 -15.01 -7.79 4.52
CA MET A 44 -13.97 -8.32 5.41
C MET A 44 -12.76 -8.84 4.61
N LEU A 45 -12.98 -9.58 3.53
CA LEU A 45 -11.89 -10.05 2.68
C LEU A 45 -11.05 -8.88 2.16
N VAL A 46 -11.68 -7.82 1.65
CA VAL A 46 -10.97 -6.66 1.09
C VAL A 46 -10.18 -5.91 2.16
N PHE A 47 -10.79 -5.61 3.30
CA PHE A 47 -10.17 -4.77 4.34
C PHE A 47 -9.17 -5.51 5.23
N PHE A 48 -9.32 -6.82 5.43
CA PHE A 48 -8.42 -7.59 6.30
C PHE A 48 -7.35 -8.38 5.55
N THR A 49 -7.44 -8.50 4.23
CA THR A 49 -6.40 -9.19 3.44
C THR A 49 -5.82 -8.29 2.36
N PHE A 50 -6.60 -7.88 1.36
CA PHE A 50 -6.08 -7.13 0.22
C PHE A 50 -5.53 -5.76 0.60
N MET A 51 -6.23 -5.02 1.47
CA MET A 51 -5.77 -3.70 1.93
C MET A 51 -4.46 -3.81 2.74
N PRO A 52 -4.32 -4.67 3.77
CA PRO A 52 -3.06 -4.84 4.50
C PRO A 52 -1.92 -5.33 3.62
N ILE A 53 -2.16 -6.29 2.73
CA ILE A 53 -1.14 -6.79 1.79
C ILE A 53 -0.69 -5.65 0.87
N GLY A 54 -1.62 -4.92 0.28
CA GLY A 54 -1.33 -3.75 -0.54
C GLY A 54 -0.55 -2.68 0.23
N ALA A 55 -0.92 -2.41 1.47
CA ALA A 55 -0.22 -1.48 2.35
C ALA A 55 1.21 -1.93 2.63
N MET A 56 1.45 -3.20 2.94
CA MET A 56 2.78 -3.74 3.20
C MET A 56 3.70 -3.60 1.98
N PHE A 57 3.22 -4.03 0.80
CA PHE A 57 4.00 -3.91 -0.43
C PHE A 57 4.22 -2.45 -0.82
N GLY A 58 3.18 -1.63 -0.73
CA GLY A 58 3.26 -0.20 -1.00
C GLY A 58 4.24 0.51 -0.06
N ALA A 59 4.25 0.18 1.22
CA ALA A 59 5.14 0.78 2.20
C ALA A 59 6.62 0.46 1.91
N VAL A 60 6.92 -0.81 1.61
CA VAL A 60 8.28 -1.23 1.24
C VAL A 60 8.71 -0.57 -0.08
N ALA A 61 7.86 -0.63 -1.11
CA ALA A 61 8.16 -0.04 -2.40
C ALA A 61 8.35 1.48 -2.32
N GLY A 62 7.47 2.18 -1.60
CA GLY A 62 7.52 3.63 -1.41
C GLY A 62 8.74 4.07 -0.60
N ALA A 63 9.08 3.34 0.47
CA ALA A 63 10.28 3.62 1.26
C ALA A 63 11.55 3.50 0.41
N VAL A 64 11.67 2.40 -0.33
CA VAL A 64 12.82 2.15 -1.21
C VAL A 64 12.88 3.19 -2.33
N ALA A 65 11.77 3.46 -3.01
CA ALA A 65 11.73 4.41 -4.13
C ALA A 65 12.14 5.82 -3.70
N ILE A 66 11.55 6.34 -2.62
CA ILE A 66 11.83 7.72 -2.19
C ILE A 66 13.22 7.84 -1.57
N ALA A 67 13.69 6.85 -0.80
CA ALA A 67 15.08 6.84 -0.31
C ALA A 67 16.09 6.77 -1.46
N TRP A 68 15.79 5.96 -2.50
CA TRP A 68 16.62 5.82 -3.69
C TRP A 68 16.59 7.06 -4.58
N LEU A 69 15.53 7.87 -4.57
CA LEU A 69 15.53 9.18 -5.22
C LEU A 69 16.32 10.21 -4.40
N ALA A 70 16.14 10.19 -3.08
CA ALA A 70 16.78 11.14 -2.17
C ALA A 70 18.31 11.00 -2.10
N ARG A 71 18.88 9.81 -2.35
CA ARG A 71 20.34 9.63 -2.39
C ARG A 71 21.04 10.46 -3.49
N GLY A 72 20.31 10.87 -4.52
CA GLY A 72 20.85 11.67 -5.62
C GLY A 72 20.75 13.18 -5.41
N LEU A 73 20.11 13.63 -4.32
CA LEU A 73 19.97 15.04 -4.00
C LEU A 73 21.21 15.52 -3.23
N PRO A 74 21.79 16.69 -3.58
CA PRO A 74 22.89 17.26 -2.83
C PRO A 74 22.48 17.43 -1.36
N SER A 75 23.28 16.88 -0.43
CA SER A 75 23.06 17.11 1.00
C SER A 75 23.72 18.43 1.37
N ASN A 76 22.98 19.53 1.21
CA ASN A 76 23.32 20.81 1.82
C ASN A 76 23.11 20.78 3.34
#